data_AF-A0A6U6UW67-F1
#
_entry.id   AF-A0A6U6UW67-F1
#
_cell.length_a   1.000
_cell.length_b   1.000
_cell.length_c   1.000
_cell.angle_alpha   90.00
_cell.angle_beta   90.00
_cell.angle_gamma   90.00
#
_symmetry.space_group_name_H-M   'P 1'
#
loop_
_entity.id
_entity.type
_entity.pdbx_description
1 polymer ?
#
loop_
_entity_poly.entity_id
_entity_poly.type
_entity_poly.pdbx_seq_one_letter_code
_entity_poly.pdbx_strand_id
1 'polypeptide(L)'
;DGTVMWADTEATKHNIRTPEKLAYGIVPLGTGNDFSRVAGWGGKNPTNILDNDCQVVRRLVKRWCSAGTRPHDVWQVCIEVTEDEGAILAVDKNKDEAEIEGGNVHRLTLPMISYFSLGQESKVG
;
A
#
# COMPACT_ATOMS: atom_id res chain seq x y z
N ASP A 1 0.71 -1.66 -3.75
CA ASP A 1 1.23 -1.59 -2.37
C ASP A 1 0.25 -0.99 -1.38
N GLY A 2 -0.36 0.17 -1.69
CA GLY A 2 -1.35 0.81 -0.80
C GLY A 2 -2.51 -0.09 -0.35
N THR A 3 -3.05 -0.95 -1.23
CA THR A 3 -4.11 -1.91 -0.87
C THR A 3 -3.68 -2.93 0.20
N VAL A 4 -2.42 -3.38 0.15
CA VAL A 4 -1.88 -4.30 1.17
C VAL A 4 -1.80 -3.58 2.51
N MET A 5 -1.35 -2.32 2.52
CA MET A 5 -1.28 -1.49 3.73
C MET A 5 -2.63 -1.13 4.31
N TRP A 6 -3.61 -0.83 3.46
CA TRP A 6 -4.98 -0.66 3.92
C TRP A 6 -5.51 -1.93 4.60
N ALA A 7 -5.29 -3.11 4.00
CA ALA A 7 -5.76 -4.37 4.56
C ALA A 7 -5.06 -4.73 5.90
N ASP A 8 -3.74 -4.53 6.01
CA ASP A 8 -3.00 -4.75 7.25
C ASP A 8 -3.41 -3.75 8.35
N THR A 9 -3.60 -2.48 7.99
CA THR A 9 -4.07 -1.44 8.91
C THR A 9 -5.45 -1.79 9.45
N GLU A 10 -6.38 -2.18 8.58
CA GLU A 10 -7.74 -2.55 8.98
C GLU A 10 -7.74 -3.79 9.88
N ALA A 11 -6.99 -4.83 9.51
CA ALA A 11 -6.85 -6.03 10.33
C ALA A 11 -6.26 -5.71 11.72
N THR A 12 -5.25 -4.85 11.79
CA THR A 12 -4.64 -4.39 13.04
C THR A 12 -5.65 -3.60 13.90
N LYS A 13 -6.44 -2.70 13.31
CA LYS A 13 -7.51 -1.95 14.00
C LYS A 13 -8.53 -2.88 14.66
N HIS A 14 -8.83 -4.03 14.05
CA HIS A 14 -9.74 -5.05 14.60
C HIS A 14 -9.04 -6.11 15.47
N ASN A 15 -7.81 -5.85 15.92
CA ASN A 15 -7.02 -6.75 16.78
C ASN A 15 -6.78 -8.14 16.17
N ILE A 16 -6.74 -8.25 14.84
CA ILE A 16 -6.33 -9.47 14.17
C ILE A 16 -4.80 -9.56 14.26
N ARG A 17 -4.28 -10.69 14.73
CA ARG A 17 -2.84 -10.98 14.74
C ARG A 17 -2.35 -11.23 13.32
N THR A 18 -2.09 -10.15 12.56
CA THR A 18 -1.77 -10.20 11.14
C THR A 18 -0.61 -11.15 10.81
N PRO A 19 0.51 -11.22 11.57
CA PRO A 19 1.63 -12.11 11.21
C PRO A 19 1.30 -13.60 11.33
N GLU A 20 0.33 -13.96 12.19
CA GLU A 20 -0.06 -15.34 12.46
C GLU A 20 -1.26 -15.80 11.61
N LYS A 21 -2.14 -14.85 11.24
CA LYS A 21 -3.47 -15.16 10.69
C LYS A 21 -3.68 -14.70 9.25
N LEU A 22 -2.79 -13.87 8.71
CA LEU A 22 -2.96 -13.31 7.37
C LEU A 22 -1.75 -13.59 6.48
N ALA A 23 -2.05 -13.98 5.25
CA ALA A 23 -1.10 -14.09 4.17
C ALA A 23 -1.65 -13.35 2.96
N TYR A 24 -0.82 -12.53 2.34
CA TYR A 24 -1.21 -11.75 1.17
C TYR A 24 -0.83 -12.49 -0.11
N GLY A 25 -1.71 -12.44 -1.11
CA GLY A 25 -1.43 -12.81 -2.50
C GLY A 25 -1.83 -11.63 -3.37
N ILE A 26 -0.93 -11.12 -4.22
CA ILE A 26 -1.16 -9.84 -4.91
C ILE A 26 -1.37 -10.07 -6.40
N VAL A 27 -2.43 -9.47 -6.92
CA VAL A 27 -2.55 -9.16 -8.35
C VAL A 27 -1.93 -7.77 -8.56
N PRO A 28 -0.88 -7.63 -9.39
CA PRO A 28 -0.29 -6.33 -9.65
C PRO A 28 -1.23 -5.49 -10.52
N LEU A 29 -2.15 -4.75 -9.90
CA LEU A 29 -3.09 -3.85 -10.56
C LEU A 29 -2.84 -2.41 -10.13
N GLY A 30 -2.69 -1.51 -11.11
CA GLY A 30 -2.51 -0.08 -10.90
C GLY A 30 -1.10 0.41 -11.17
N THR A 31 -0.74 1.55 -10.59
CA THR A 31 0.59 2.17 -10.66
C THR A 31 1.23 2.04 -9.28
N GLY A 32 2.37 1.36 -9.16
CA GLY A 32 3.04 1.10 -7.85
C GLY A 32 2.83 -0.31 -7.31
N ASN A 33 3.38 -1.30 -8.03
CA ASN A 33 3.34 -2.74 -7.71
C ASN A 33 4.71 -3.24 -7.23
N ASP A 34 5.44 -2.43 -6.45
CA ASP A 34 6.81 -2.73 -6.07
C ASP A 34 6.88 -3.94 -5.14
N PHE A 35 5.97 -4.02 -4.16
CA PHE A 35 5.87 -5.19 -3.29
C PHE A 35 5.53 -6.47 -4.06
N SER A 36 4.62 -6.40 -5.04
CA SER A 36 4.32 -7.53 -5.93
C SER A 36 5.52 -7.96 -6.79
N ARG A 37 6.35 -6.99 -7.23
CA ARG A 37 7.57 -7.27 -7.99
C ARG A 37 8.59 -8.01 -7.15
N VAL A 38 8.83 -7.55 -5.92
CA VAL A 38 9.79 -8.17 -4.98
C VAL A 38 9.30 -9.55 -4.52
N ALA A 39 7.99 -9.72 -4.30
CA ALA A 39 7.38 -11.01 -3.96
C ALA A 39 7.37 -12.03 -5.13
N GLY A 40 7.80 -11.63 -6.33
CA GLY A 40 7.89 -12.50 -7.50
C GLY A 40 6.56 -12.73 -8.25
N TRP A 41 5.54 -11.91 -7.97
CA TRP A 41 4.28 -11.92 -8.72
C TRP A 41 4.27 -10.94 -9.91
N GLY A 42 5.38 -10.20 -10.07
CA GLY A 42 5.57 -9.24 -11.16
C GLY A 42 5.05 -7.85 -10.79
N GLY A 43 5.39 -6.87 -11.62
CA GLY A 43 5.01 -5.46 -11.38
C GLY A 43 4.21 -4.80 -12.51
N LYS A 44 3.96 -5.53 -13.61
CA LYS A 44 3.18 -5.03 -14.73
C LYS A 44 1.72 -5.45 -14.58
N ASN A 45 0.82 -4.56 -14.98
CA ASN A 45 -0.60 -4.87 -14.99
C ASN A 45 -0.86 -6.05 -15.93
N PRO A 46 -1.50 -7.13 -15.46
CA PRO A 46 -1.88 -8.24 -16.31
C PRO A 46 -2.92 -7.75 -17.32
N THR A 47 -2.73 -8.11 -18.58
CA THR A 47 -3.71 -7.87 -19.65
C THR A 47 -4.77 -8.97 -19.64
N ASN A 48 -5.97 -8.63 -20.10
CA ASN A 48 -7.05 -9.60 -20.35
C ASN A 48 -7.37 -10.49 -19.13
N ILE A 49 -7.29 -9.90 -17.92
CA ILE A 49 -7.37 -10.66 -16.67
C ILE A 49 -8.73 -11.35 -16.47
N LEU A 50 -9.81 -10.76 -16.99
CA LEU A 50 -11.17 -11.28 -16.92
C LEU A 50 -11.58 -12.10 -18.14
N ASP A 51 -10.77 -12.10 -19.21
CA ASP A 51 -11.08 -12.79 -20.45
C ASP A 51 -11.02 -14.32 -20.26
N ASN A 52 -11.67 -15.03 -21.19
CA ASN A 52 -11.66 -16.50 -21.24
C ASN A 52 -12.02 -17.15 -19.90
N ASP A 53 -13.14 -16.75 -19.29
CA ASP A 53 -13.56 -17.23 -17.96
C ASP A 53 -12.51 -16.97 -16.87
N CYS A 54 -11.97 -15.74 -16.85
CA CYS A 54 -10.98 -15.30 -15.86
C CYS A 54 -9.75 -16.23 -15.75
N GLN A 55 -9.32 -16.85 -16.86
CA GLN A 55 -8.25 -17.85 -16.85
C GLN A 55 -6.95 -17.35 -16.19
N VAL A 56 -6.63 -16.06 -16.33
CA VAL A 56 -5.48 -15.42 -15.69
C VAL A 56 -5.64 -15.38 -14.17
N VAL A 57 -6.80 -14.94 -13.68
CA VAL A 57 -7.12 -14.94 -12.23
C VAL A 57 -7.04 -16.37 -11.68
N ARG A 58 -7.65 -17.34 -12.36
CA ARG A 58 -7.62 -18.75 -11.93
C ARG A 58 -6.19 -19.28 -11.82
N ARG A 59 -5.30 -18.89 -12.74
CA ARG A 59 -3.88 -19.25 -12.69
C ARG A 59 -3.16 -18.60 -11.51
N LEU A 60 -3.42 -17.32 -11.24
CA LEU A 60 -2.85 -16.59 -10.10
C LEU A 60 -3.30 -17.18 -8.76
N VAL A 61 -4.60 -17.43 -8.60
CA VAL A 61 -5.17 -18.06 -7.40
C VAL A 61 -4.54 -19.43 -7.15
N LYS A 62 -4.47 -20.29 -8.19
CA LYS A 62 -3.80 -21.60 -8.08
C LYS A 62 -2.35 -21.47 -7.62
N ARG A 63 -1.62 -20.49 -8.16
CA ARG A 63 -0.22 -20.22 -7.80
C ARG A 63 -0.09 -19.76 -6.34
N TRP A 64 -1.01 -18.95 -5.81
CA TRP A 64 -0.98 -18.57 -4.40
C TRP A 64 -1.35 -19.74 -3.48
N CYS A 65 -2.36 -20.55 -3.84
CA CYS A 65 -2.74 -21.73 -3.07
C CYS A 65 -1.60 -22.78 -2.96
N SER A 66 -0.68 -22.80 -3.93
CA SER A 66 0.50 -23.68 -3.89
C SER A 66 1.78 -22.97 -3.44
N ALA A 67 1.74 -21.68 -3.11
CA ALA A 67 2.91 -20.93 -2.67
C ALA A 67 3.15 -21.12 -1.17
N GLY A 68 4.42 -21.20 -0.78
CA GLY A 68 4.80 -21.07 0.63
C GLY A 68 4.70 -19.61 1.07
N THR A 69 4.18 -19.37 2.26
CA THR A 69 4.20 -18.04 2.88
C THR A 69 5.62 -17.71 3.33
N ARG A 70 5.99 -16.43 3.26
CA ARG A 70 7.25 -15.93 3.81
C ARG A 70 6.96 -14.69 4.65
N PRO A 71 7.52 -14.60 5.86
CA PRO A 71 7.41 -13.38 6.65
C PRO A 71 8.15 -12.23 5.96
N HIS A 72 7.64 -11.03 6.15
CA HIS A 72 8.31 -9.78 5.79
C HIS A 72 8.12 -8.78 6.92
N ASP A 73 8.93 -7.74 6.94
CA ASP A 73 8.82 -6.67 7.91
C ASP A 73 7.74 -5.66 7.48
N VAL A 74 7.10 -5.05 8.47
CA VAL A 74 6.23 -3.87 8.31
C VAL A 74 6.77 -2.82 9.27
N TRP A 75 7.07 -1.64 8.74
CA TRP A 75 7.63 -0.54 9.52
C TRP A 75 6.50 0.38 9.97
N GLN A 76 6.45 0.71 11.26
CA GLN A 76 5.65 1.83 11.74
C GLN A 76 6.46 3.11 11.61
N VAL A 77 6.02 3.99 10.72
CA VAL A 77 6.69 5.26 10.45
C VAL A 77 5.90 6.37 11.11
N CYS A 78 6.58 7.17 11.94
CA CYS A 78 6.04 8.36 12.56
C CYS A 78 6.69 9.60 11.93
N ILE A 79 5.86 10.48 11.38
CA ILE A 79 6.26 11.76 10.79
C ILE A 79 5.71 12.85 11.69
N GLU A 80 6.57 13.77 12.11
CA GLU A 80 6.23 14.91 12.95
C GLU A 80 6.77 16.17 12.31
N VAL A 81 5.96 17.23 12.32
CA VAL A 81 6.34 18.58 11.88
C VAL A 81 6.15 19.54 13.04
N THR A 82 6.84 20.68 13.03
CA THR A 82 6.69 21.67 14.09
C THR A 82 5.30 22.29 14.05
N GLU A 83 4.70 22.53 15.22
CA GLU A 83 3.30 23.01 15.31
C GLU A 83 3.11 24.44 14.80
N ASP A 84 4.18 25.24 14.82
CA ASP A 84 4.19 26.65 14.47
C ASP A 84 4.26 26.91 12.95
N GLU A 85 4.99 26.07 12.21
CA GLU A 85 5.30 26.31 10.79
C GLU A 85 4.97 25.12 9.88
N GLY A 86 4.70 23.93 10.42
CA GLY A 86 4.53 22.71 9.65
C GLY A 86 3.09 22.22 9.61
N ALA A 87 2.67 21.68 8.46
CA ALA A 87 1.42 20.93 8.32
C ALA A 87 1.64 19.69 7.46
N ILE A 88 0.92 18.61 7.78
CA ILE A 88 0.86 17.40 6.96
C ILE A 88 -0.47 17.44 6.19
N LEU A 89 -0.38 17.48 4.86
CA LEU A 89 -1.52 17.57 3.95
C LEU A 89 -1.60 16.32 3.07
N ALA A 90 -2.82 15.98 2.65
CA ALA A 90 -3.06 15.01 1.58
C ALA A 90 -3.07 15.72 0.23
N VAL A 91 -2.87 14.94 -0.83
CA VAL A 91 -3.05 15.42 -2.21
C VAL A 91 -4.27 14.72 -2.78
N ASP A 92 -5.21 15.49 -3.30
CA ASP A 92 -6.44 14.96 -3.88
C ASP A 92 -6.24 14.46 -5.33
N LYS A 93 -7.33 14.04 -5.98
CA LYS A 93 -7.28 13.56 -7.37
C LYS A 93 -6.97 14.66 -8.39
N ASN A 94 -7.23 15.91 -8.04
CA ASN A 94 -6.93 17.09 -8.85
C ASN A 94 -5.51 17.60 -8.61
N LYS A 95 -4.78 16.95 -7.70
CA LYS A 95 -3.46 17.34 -7.22
C LYS A 95 -3.46 18.63 -6.40
N ASP A 96 -4.60 18.94 -5.80
CA ASP A 96 -4.72 20.02 -4.85
C ASP A 96 -4.41 19.51 -3.44
N GLU A 97 -3.89 20.42 -2.60
CA GLU A 97 -3.69 20.16 -1.18
C GLU A 97 -5.05 20.00 -0.48
N ALA A 98 -5.19 18.95 0.32
CA ALA A 98 -6.38 18.63 1.08
C ALA A 98 -6.03 18.33 2.54
N GLU A 99 -6.89 18.74 3.46
CA GLU A 99 -6.73 18.43 4.87
C GLU A 99 -6.87 16.92 5.12
N ILE A 100 -6.04 16.40 6.03
CA ILE A 100 -6.17 15.04 6.54
C ILE A 100 -7.16 15.08 7.69
N GLU A 101 -8.21 14.26 7.61
CA GLU A 101 -9.22 14.10 8.69
C GLU A 101 -9.91 15.41 9.14
N GLY A 102 -9.94 16.45 8.29
CA GLY A 102 -10.67 17.70 8.53
C GLY A 102 -9.99 18.68 9.48
N GLY A 103 -8.65 18.65 9.58
CA GLY A 103 -7.89 19.69 10.26
C GLY A 103 -6.39 19.61 10.04
N ASN A 104 -5.66 20.49 10.74
CA ASN A 104 -4.20 20.51 10.73
C ASN A 104 -3.64 19.29 11.48
N VAL A 105 -2.93 18.44 10.74
CA VAL A 105 -2.23 17.28 11.29
C VAL A 105 -0.74 17.61 11.39
N HIS A 106 -0.20 17.56 12.61
CA HIS A 106 1.24 17.77 12.88
C HIS A 106 2.00 16.47 13.11
N ARG A 107 1.29 15.35 13.28
CA ARG A 107 1.85 14.03 13.48
C ARG A 107 1.07 12.99 12.71
N LEU A 108 1.75 12.20 11.90
CA LEU A 108 1.18 11.10 11.13
C LEU A 108 1.93 9.81 11.46
N THR A 109 1.19 8.78 11.86
CA THR A 109 1.74 7.43 12.04
C THR A 109 1.09 6.49 11.04
N LEU A 110 1.90 5.80 10.24
CA LEU A 110 1.41 4.88 9.21
C LEU A 110 2.32 3.64 9.08
N PRO A 111 1.74 2.46 8.79
CA PRO A 111 2.52 1.29 8.42
C PRO A 111 3.05 1.40 6.98
N MET A 112 4.26 0.89 6.76
CA MET A 112 4.89 0.83 5.43
C MET A 112 5.57 -0.51 5.19
N ILE A 113 5.40 -1.04 3.97
CA ILE A 113 6.06 -2.27 3.46
C ILE A 113 7.13 -1.99 2.41
N SER A 114 7.27 -0.74 1.99
CA SER A 114 8.21 -0.35 0.94
C SER A 114 8.79 1.04 1.21
N TYR A 115 9.48 1.58 0.21
CA TYR A 115 10.20 2.83 0.25
C TYR A 115 9.26 4.05 0.26
N PHE A 116 9.66 5.10 0.96
CA PHE A 116 9.12 6.46 0.79
C PHE A 116 10.28 7.41 0.47
N SER A 117 10.04 8.36 -0.43
CA SER A 117 10.97 9.44 -0.73
C SER A 117 10.50 10.72 -0.05
N LEU A 118 11.46 11.44 0.55
CA LEU A 118 11.30 12.85 0.87
C LEU A 118 11.98 13.64 -0.24
N GLY A 119 11.19 14.36 -1.03
CA GLY A 119 11.66 15.24 -2.09
C GLY A 119 11.31 16.68 -1.76
N GLN A 120 12.23 17.61 -2.04
CA GLN A 120 11.90 19.04 -2.06
C GLN A 120 11.26 19.34 -3.43
N GLU A 121 9.94 19.14 -3.54
CA GLU A 121 9.23 19.50 -4.76
C GLU A 121 8.78 20.96 -4.70
N SER A 122 9.36 21.78 -5.57
CA SER A 122 8.88 23.13 -5.84
C SER A 122 7.73 23.05 -6.86
N LYS A 123 6.50 23.06 -6.33
CA LYS A 123 5.20 22.97 -7.03
C LYS A 123 4.73 21.56 -7.33
N VAL A 124 3.56 21.27 -6.76
CA VAL A 124 2.67 20.20 -7.17
C VAL A 124 2.33 20.38 -8.65
N GLY A 125 2.57 19.37 -9.49
CA GLY A 125 2.26 19.37 -10.92
C GLY A 125 1.41 18.17 -11.28
#